data_AF-A0A2V5ZNV4-F1
#
_entry.id   AF-A0A2V5ZNV4-F1
#
_cell.length_a   1.000
_cell.length_b   1.000
_cell.length_c   1.000
_cell.angle_alpha   90.00
_cell.angle_beta   90.00
_cell.angle_gamma   90.00
#
_symmetry.space_group_name_H-M   'P 1'
#
loop_
_entity.id
_entity.type
_entity.pdbx_description
1 polymer ?
#
loop_
_entity_poly.entity_id
_entity_poly.type
_entity_poly.pdbx_seq_one_letter_code
_entity_poly.pdbx_strand_id
1 'polypeptide(L)'
;MKSTYSPKYIMKLDADDLISSELVGWLAKAGGEAGYLIKYGWLWRPGSRCLIEHTEYLDRTCGSCLIIRSDVADDRGPFLTEVEGVRLDHASSSLAASHQYSLVPGSGVTTLLLNDTHQRYASQFAYLGHELHTLPFNAVIYRISPDSVAGASDDRTRKFNLRMTLGAVRRKRFITPKLRKEFMLG
;
A
#
# COMPACT_ATOMS: atom_id res chain seq x y z
N MET A 1 -30.21 -12.92 -8.34
CA MET A 1 -30.21 -11.46 -8.57
C MET A 1 -28.83 -10.95 -8.14
N LYS A 2 -27.92 -10.67 -9.07
CA LYS A 2 -26.66 -9.99 -8.73
C LYS A 2 -27.04 -8.56 -8.36
N SER A 3 -26.79 -8.19 -7.10
CA SER A 3 -26.98 -6.83 -6.60
C SER A 3 -26.39 -5.81 -7.58
N THR A 4 -27.17 -4.81 -7.96
CA THR A 4 -26.74 -3.61 -8.69
C THR A 4 -25.91 -2.74 -7.75
N TYR A 5 -24.81 -3.28 -7.22
CA TYR A 5 -23.93 -2.56 -6.34
C TYR A 5 -23.02 -1.69 -7.19
N SER A 6 -23.23 -0.37 -7.13
CA SER A 6 -22.42 0.64 -7.80
C SER A 6 -21.56 1.34 -6.75
N PRO A 7 -20.43 0.75 -6.32
CA PRO A 7 -19.54 1.43 -5.39
C PRO A 7 -19.05 2.75 -5.99
N LYS A 8 -18.80 3.73 -5.13
CA LYS A 8 -18.10 4.96 -5.56
C LYS A 8 -16.59 4.75 -5.59
N TYR A 9 -16.07 3.97 -4.65
CA TYR A 9 -14.66 3.66 -4.50
C TYR A 9 -14.44 2.16 -4.30
N ILE A 10 -13.31 1.67 -4.80
CA ILE A 10 -12.83 0.29 -4.68
C ILE A 10 -11.41 0.34 -4.10
N MET A 11 -11.02 -0.67 -3.34
CA MET A 11 -9.69 -0.82 -2.76
C MET A 11 -9.27 -2.29 -2.82
N LYS A 12 -8.01 -2.55 -3.16
CA LYS A 12 -7.38 -3.85 -2.92
C LYS A 12 -6.98 -3.92 -1.45
N LEU A 13 -7.34 -5.00 -0.78
CA LEU A 13 -7.05 -5.21 0.64
C LEU A 13 -6.63 -6.66 0.84
N ASP A 14 -5.45 -6.85 1.39
CA ASP A 14 -4.95 -8.18 1.77
C ASP A 14 -5.75 -8.67 2.99
N ALA A 15 -5.98 -9.99 3.06
CA ALA A 15 -6.88 -10.59 4.05
C ALA A 15 -6.37 -10.49 5.49
N ASP A 16 -5.07 -10.31 5.68
CA ASP A 16 -4.40 -10.19 6.99
C ASP A 16 -4.22 -8.73 7.44
N ASP A 17 -4.46 -7.75 6.57
CA ASP A 17 -4.39 -6.33 6.91
C ASP A 17 -5.66 -5.84 7.61
N LEU A 18 -5.50 -4.78 8.41
CA LEU A 18 -6.62 -4.13 9.09
C LEU A 18 -6.79 -2.71 8.59
N ILE A 19 -8.04 -2.29 8.47
CA ILE A 19 -8.41 -0.96 8.00
C ILE A 19 -9.13 -0.19 9.11
N SER A 20 -8.91 1.12 9.14
CA SER A 20 -9.54 2.01 10.11
C SER A 20 -11.05 2.04 9.88
N SER A 21 -11.84 1.87 10.94
CA SER A 21 -13.29 2.04 10.91
C SER A 21 -13.74 3.47 10.58
N GLU A 22 -12.84 4.46 10.65
CA GLU A 22 -13.11 5.85 10.26
C GLU A 22 -13.03 6.06 8.73
N LEU A 23 -12.40 5.14 7.99
CA LEU A 23 -12.10 5.32 6.56
C LEU A 23 -13.33 5.54 5.70
N VAL A 24 -14.35 4.69 5.83
CA VAL A 24 -15.57 4.77 5.01
C VAL A 24 -16.32 6.08 5.30
N GLY A 25 -16.38 6.47 6.58
CA GLY A 25 -16.99 7.74 6.98
C GLY A 25 -16.24 8.96 6.47
N TRP A 26 -14.91 8.88 6.37
CA TRP A 26 -14.09 9.91 5.74
C TRP A 26 -14.31 9.98 4.23
N LEU A 27 -14.28 8.84 3.51
CA LEU A 27 -14.51 8.77 2.06
C LEU A 27 -15.89 9.29 1.65
N ALA A 28 -16.91 9.09 2.49
CA ALA A 28 -18.25 9.63 2.25
C ALA A 28 -18.29 11.16 2.21
N LYS A 29 -17.33 11.83 2.87
CA LYS A 29 -17.19 13.30 2.93
C LYS A 29 -16.07 13.82 2.03
N ALA A 30 -15.18 12.94 1.58
CA ALA A 30 -14.07 13.29 0.72
C ALA A 30 -14.56 13.75 -0.66
N GLY A 31 -13.70 14.50 -1.35
CA GLY A 31 -13.93 14.91 -2.74
C GLY A 31 -14.22 13.73 -3.66
N GLY A 32 -14.70 14.01 -4.87
CA GLY A 32 -14.91 12.99 -5.91
C GLY A 32 -13.61 12.60 -6.62
N GLU A 33 -12.47 12.60 -5.93
CA GLU A 33 -11.15 12.46 -6.55
C GLU A 33 -10.97 11.09 -7.20
N ALA A 34 -10.09 11.03 -8.20
CA ALA A 34 -9.83 9.79 -8.93
C ALA A 34 -9.24 8.68 -8.03
N GLY A 35 -8.45 9.05 -7.03
CA GLY A 35 -7.92 8.09 -6.06
C GLY A 35 -7.28 8.72 -4.83
N TYR A 36 -7.10 7.87 -3.81
CA TYR A 36 -6.44 8.19 -2.56
C TYR A 36 -5.36 7.14 -2.22
N LEU A 37 -4.15 7.61 -1.93
CA LEU A 37 -3.01 6.82 -1.50
C LEU A 37 -2.82 6.92 0.02
N ILE A 38 -2.74 5.77 0.67
CA ILE A 38 -2.49 5.62 2.09
C ILE A 38 -0.97 5.50 2.29
N LYS A 39 -0.32 6.64 2.55
CA LYS A 39 1.11 6.68 2.88
C LYS A 39 1.38 6.42 4.36
N TYR A 40 0.49 6.93 5.21
CA TYR A 40 0.57 6.84 6.65
C TYR A 40 -0.16 5.60 7.14
N GLY A 41 0.50 4.83 7.98
CA GLY A 41 -0.12 3.65 8.57
C GLY A 41 0.70 3.08 9.70
N TRP A 42 0.36 1.85 10.04
CA TRP A 42 0.98 1.13 11.13
C TRP A 42 1.55 -0.19 10.65
N LEU A 43 2.70 -0.56 11.20
CA LEU A 43 3.32 -1.86 11.02
C LEU A 43 3.13 -2.65 12.31
N TRP A 44 2.47 -3.81 12.21
CA TRP A 44 2.26 -4.68 13.35
C TRP A 44 2.97 -6.01 13.17
N ARG A 45 3.93 -6.28 14.07
CA ARG A 45 4.74 -7.50 14.05
C ARG A 45 4.10 -8.60 14.89
N PRO A 46 4.13 -9.86 14.41
CA PRO A 46 3.76 -11.03 15.19
C PRO A 46 4.48 -11.05 16.55
N GLY A 47 3.74 -11.38 17.61
CA GLY A 47 4.27 -11.42 18.99
C GLY A 47 4.29 -10.07 19.72
N SER A 48 4.11 -8.93 19.03
CA SER A 48 4.05 -7.62 19.69
C SER A 48 2.63 -7.31 20.18
N ARG A 49 2.29 -7.69 21.41
CA ARG A 49 0.90 -7.55 21.93
C ARG A 49 0.50 -6.12 22.30
N CYS A 50 1.48 -5.27 22.60
CA CYS A 50 1.25 -3.94 23.17
C CYS A 50 1.83 -2.81 22.34
N LEU A 51 2.64 -3.10 21.32
CA LEU A 51 3.35 -2.11 20.54
C LEU A 51 3.04 -2.24 19.05
N ILE A 52 3.04 -1.10 18.38
CA ILE A 52 2.86 -0.96 16.95
C ILE A 52 3.79 0.13 16.44
N GLU A 53 4.24 0.06 15.18
CA GLU A 53 5.18 1.05 14.62
C GLU A 53 4.49 1.93 13.59
N HIS A 54 4.62 3.25 13.72
CA HIS A 54 4.16 4.21 12.71
C HIS A 54 5.05 4.17 11.47
N THR A 55 4.46 4.24 10.28
CA THR A 55 5.18 4.39 9.01
C THR A 55 4.58 5.52 8.17
N GLU A 56 5.43 6.22 7.42
CA GLU A 56 5.06 7.23 6.42
C GLU A 56 5.27 6.72 4.98
N TYR A 57 5.56 5.42 4.86
CA TYR A 57 5.92 4.74 3.62
C TYR A 57 5.13 3.44 3.45
N LEU A 58 3.89 3.42 3.93
CA LEU A 58 3.01 2.24 3.81
C LEU A 58 2.82 1.83 2.35
N ASP A 59 2.66 2.81 1.46
CA ASP A 59 2.56 2.69 0.01
C ASP A 59 3.77 2.02 -0.67
N ARG A 60 4.90 1.87 0.05
CA ARG A 60 6.08 1.14 -0.44
C ARG A 60 6.17 -0.28 0.10
N THR A 61 5.41 -0.57 1.14
CA THR A 61 5.54 -1.77 1.96
C THR A 61 4.37 -2.73 1.75
N CYS A 62 3.17 -2.21 1.49
CA CYS A 62 1.94 -2.98 1.40
C CYS A 62 1.07 -2.55 0.21
N GLY A 63 0.40 -3.51 -0.43
CA GLY A 63 -0.54 -3.29 -1.54
C GLY A 63 -1.91 -2.77 -1.10
N SER A 64 -2.27 -2.96 0.18
CA SER A 64 -3.46 -2.40 0.83
C SER A 64 -3.34 -0.89 1.09
N CYS A 65 -2.93 -0.12 0.08
CA CYS A 65 -2.66 1.31 0.23
C CYS A 65 -3.37 2.20 -0.80
N LEU A 66 -4.11 1.64 -1.76
CA LEU A 66 -4.76 2.41 -2.82
C LEU A 66 -6.28 2.26 -2.80
N ILE A 67 -6.94 3.42 -2.81
CA ILE A 67 -8.38 3.56 -2.99
C ILE A 67 -8.61 4.25 -4.34
N ILE A 68 -9.45 3.67 -5.20
CA ILE A 68 -9.67 4.08 -6.59
C ILE A 68 -11.14 4.40 -6.80
N ARG A 69 -11.46 5.48 -7.50
CA ARG A 69 -12.84 5.77 -7.91
C ARG A 69 -13.29 4.70 -8.92
N SER A 70 -14.51 4.23 -8.78
CA SER A 70 -14.93 2.98 -9.45
C SER A 70 -15.01 3.10 -10.96
N ASP A 71 -15.25 4.31 -11.48
CA ASP A 71 -15.30 4.62 -12.92
C ASP A 71 -13.92 4.59 -13.61
N VAL A 72 -12.83 4.86 -12.88
CA VAL A 72 -11.46 4.84 -13.41
C VAL A 72 -10.69 3.56 -13.07
N ALA A 73 -11.25 2.70 -12.21
CA ALA A 73 -10.58 1.49 -11.73
C ALA A 73 -10.20 0.52 -12.86
N ASP A 74 -10.98 0.51 -13.95
CA ASP A 74 -10.76 -0.32 -15.13
C ASP A 74 -9.95 0.37 -16.24
N ASP A 75 -9.50 1.60 -16.02
CA ASP A 75 -8.67 2.32 -16.98
C ASP A 75 -7.34 1.61 -17.19
N ARG A 76 -6.94 1.55 -18.46
CA ARG A 76 -5.86 0.70 -18.94
C ARG A 76 -4.64 1.52 -19.31
N GLY A 77 -3.47 1.01 -18.96
CA GLY A 77 -2.19 1.59 -19.37
C GLY A 77 -1.12 0.51 -19.55
N PRO A 78 0.09 0.90 -20.01
CA PRO A 78 1.26 0.03 -20.02
C PRO A 78 1.78 -0.15 -18.59
N PHE A 79 0.97 -0.76 -17.74
CA PHE A 79 1.29 -1.04 -16.34
C PHE A 79 1.97 -2.41 -16.27
N LEU A 80 3.06 -2.52 -15.50
CA LEU A 80 3.77 -3.78 -15.34
C LEU A 80 2.84 -4.83 -14.75
N THR A 81 2.77 -6.00 -15.38
CA THR A 81 2.35 -7.22 -14.72
C THR A 81 3.58 -8.11 -14.60
N GLU A 82 4.01 -8.44 -13.39
CA GLU A 82 4.83 -9.63 -13.20
C GLU A 82 3.90 -10.83 -13.42
N VAL A 83 3.50 -11.08 -14.66
CA VAL A 83 2.82 -12.34 -14.98
C VAL A 83 3.84 -13.43 -14.77
N GLU A 84 3.54 -14.38 -13.88
CA GLU A 84 4.24 -15.64 -13.76
C GLU A 84 4.50 -16.22 -15.16
N GLY A 85 5.74 -16.11 -15.64
CA GLY A 85 6.18 -16.73 -16.89
C GLY A 85 7.07 -15.90 -17.82
N VAL A 86 7.12 -14.57 -17.71
CA VAL A 86 8.01 -13.74 -18.56
C VAL A 86 9.14 -13.14 -17.71
N ARG A 87 10.32 -13.75 -17.79
CA ARG A 87 11.54 -13.20 -17.19
C ARG A 87 12.02 -11.98 -17.95
N LEU A 88 11.89 -10.80 -17.35
CA LEU A 88 12.67 -9.62 -17.75
C LEU A 88 14.16 -9.95 -17.59
N ASP A 89 14.99 -9.52 -18.54
CA ASP A 89 16.44 -9.63 -18.38
C ASP A 89 16.94 -8.79 -17.18
N HIS A 90 18.16 -9.06 -16.72
CA HIS A 90 18.72 -8.39 -15.54
C HIS A 90 18.80 -6.87 -15.71
N ALA A 91 19.03 -6.38 -16.93
CA ALA A 91 19.10 -4.96 -17.24
C ALA A 91 17.73 -4.29 -17.10
N SER A 92 16.69 -4.86 -17.70
CA SER A 92 15.33 -4.33 -17.68
C SER A 92 14.71 -4.40 -16.29
N SER A 93 14.97 -5.49 -15.55
CA SER A 93 14.60 -5.62 -14.13
C SER A 93 15.29 -4.55 -13.27
N SER A 94 16.59 -4.32 -13.49
CA SER A 94 17.34 -3.31 -12.73
C SER A 94 16.87 -1.88 -13.03
N LEU A 95 16.48 -1.59 -14.27
CA LEU A 95 15.99 -0.28 -14.71
C LEU A 95 14.56 -0.02 -14.20
N ALA A 96 13.72 -1.05 -14.17
CA ALA A 96 12.38 -0.99 -13.60
C ALA A 96 12.41 -0.83 -12.07
N ALA A 97 13.34 -1.48 -11.37
CA ALA A 97 13.48 -1.39 -9.92
C ALA A 97 14.09 -0.04 -9.44
N SER A 98 14.92 0.59 -10.26
CA SER A 98 15.65 1.81 -9.88
C SER A 98 14.93 3.13 -10.22
N HIS A 99 13.97 3.12 -11.15
CA HIS A 99 13.29 4.33 -11.62
C HIS A 99 11.77 4.28 -11.39
N GLN A 100 11.29 5.11 -10.45
CA GLN A 100 9.85 5.27 -10.14
C GLN A 100 9.01 5.80 -11.33
N TYR A 101 9.67 6.35 -12.36
CA TYR A 101 9.06 6.88 -13.59
C TYR A 101 9.18 5.93 -14.79
N SER A 102 9.73 4.73 -14.60
CA SER A 102 10.02 3.81 -15.68
C SER A 102 8.78 3.03 -16.09
N LEU A 103 8.02 3.53 -17.06
CA LEU A 103 6.90 2.84 -17.71
C LEU A 103 7.39 1.81 -18.76
N VAL A 104 8.45 1.05 -18.45
CA VAL A 104 9.00 0.08 -19.41
C VAL A 104 7.90 -0.89 -19.82
N PRO A 105 7.52 -0.92 -21.11
CA PRO A 105 6.50 -1.84 -21.60
C PRO A 105 7.04 -3.26 -21.52
N GLY A 106 6.33 -4.14 -20.82
CA GLY A 106 6.73 -5.53 -20.68
C GLY A 106 5.67 -6.30 -19.92
N SER A 107 4.85 -7.04 -20.68
CA SER A 107 3.74 -7.89 -20.24
C SER A 107 2.45 -7.17 -19.85
N GLY A 108 1.43 -7.28 -20.71
CA GLY A 108 0.01 -7.06 -20.38
C GLY A 108 -0.48 -5.61 -20.41
N VAL A 109 -1.68 -5.40 -20.97
CA VAL A 109 -2.51 -4.25 -20.62
C VAL A 109 -3.32 -4.66 -19.39
N THR A 110 -3.02 -4.10 -18.23
CA THR A 110 -3.83 -4.30 -17.02
C THR A 110 -4.57 -3.01 -16.64
N THR A 111 -5.51 -3.13 -15.72
CA THR A 111 -6.27 -2.01 -15.19
C THR A 111 -5.55 -1.37 -14.00
N LEU A 112 -5.93 -0.14 -13.62
CA LEU A 112 -5.42 0.49 -12.40
C LEU A 112 -5.64 -0.39 -11.15
N LEU A 113 -6.77 -1.11 -11.10
CA LEU A 113 -7.10 -2.00 -9.99
C LEU A 113 -6.27 -3.29 -9.97
N LEU A 114 -6.03 -3.89 -11.14
CA LEU A 114 -5.39 -5.20 -11.29
C LEU A 114 -3.88 -5.12 -11.57
N ASN A 115 -3.24 -4.01 -11.18
CA ASN A 115 -1.80 -3.89 -11.23
C ASN A 115 -1.14 -4.50 -9.97
N ASP A 116 -0.07 -5.25 -10.16
CA ASP A 116 0.67 -5.94 -9.09
C ASP A 116 1.70 -5.06 -8.37
N THR A 117 1.94 -3.84 -8.85
CA THR A 117 3.02 -2.98 -8.34
C THR A 117 2.51 -1.75 -7.57
N HIS A 118 2.37 -1.86 -6.25
CA HIS A 118 1.89 -0.76 -5.38
C HIS A 118 2.83 0.45 -5.32
N GLN A 119 4.12 0.24 -5.59
CA GLN A 119 5.12 1.32 -5.62
C GLN A 119 4.95 2.31 -6.79
N ARG A 120 4.03 2.04 -7.73
CA ARG A 120 3.90 2.78 -9.00
C ARG A 120 2.56 3.49 -9.17
N TYR A 121 1.66 3.43 -8.19
CA TYR A 121 0.34 4.04 -8.33
C TYR A 121 0.37 5.53 -8.71
N ALA A 122 1.28 6.31 -8.13
CA ALA A 122 1.39 7.73 -8.47
C ALA A 122 1.73 7.97 -9.96
N SER A 123 2.64 7.19 -10.54
CA SER A 123 3.00 7.34 -11.95
C SER A 123 1.92 6.82 -12.89
N GLN A 124 1.15 5.80 -12.47
CA GLN A 124 0.04 5.24 -13.24
C GLN A 124 -1.15 6.18 -13.32
N PHE A 125 -1.52 6.80 -12.20
CA PHE A 125 -2.55 7.84 -12.17
C PHE A 125 -2.13 9.04 -13.02
N ALA A 126 -0.88 9.50 -12.88
CA ALA A 126 -0.36 10.60 -13.68
C ALA A 126 -0.36 10.30 -15.19
N TYR A 127 -0.02 9.06 -15.59
CA TYR A 127 -0.08 8.62 -16.99
C TYR A 127 -1.50 8.74 -17.58
N LEU A 128 -2.52 8.42 -16.78
CA LEU A 128 -3.92 8.54 -17.17
C LEU A 128 -4.49 9.96 -17.01
N GLY A 129 -3.66 10.93 -16.61
CA GLY A 129 -4.09 12.32 -16.39
C GLY A 129 -4.92 12.51 -15.12
N HIS A 130 -4.80 11.61 -14.15
CA HIS A 130 -5.48 11.69 -12.86
C HIS A 130 -4.53 12.11 -11.74
N GLU A 131 -5.02 12.94 -10.83
CA GLU A 131 -4.31 13.25 -9.58
C GLU A 131 -4.59 12.19 -8.52
N LEU A 132 -3.53 11.80 -7.80
CA LEU A 132 -3.61 10.85 -6.70
C LEU A 132 -3.38 11.58 -5.37
N HIS A 133 -4.42 11.68 -4.56
CA HIS A 133 -4.38 12.42 -3.30
C HIS A 133 -3.83 11.55 -2.17
N THR A 134 -3.19 12.14 -1.17
CA THR A 134 -2.74 11.40 0.02
C THR A 134 -3.81 11.44 1.10
N LEU A 135 -4.10 10.28 1.70
CA LEU A 135 -5.01 10.19 2.83
C LEU A 135 -4.39 10.84 4.08
N PRO A 136 -5.10 11.72 4.82
CA PRO A 136 -4.49 12.54 5.86
C PRO A 136 -4.34 11.84 7.23
N PHE A 137 -4.57 10.54 7.32
CA PHE A 137 -4.49 9.78 8.58
C PHE A 137 -4.04 8.34 8.35
N ASN A 138 -3.69 7.68 9.46
CA ASN A 138 -3.31 6.27 9.47
C ASN A 138 -4.54 5.40 9.25
N ALA A 139 -4.74 4.90 8.03
CA ALA A 139 -5.93 4.12 7.73
C ALA A 139 -5.72 2.61 7.69
N VAL A 140 -4.47 2.14 7.72
CA VAL A 140 -4.16 0.72 7.59
C VAL A 140 -3.12 0.27 8.61
N ILE A 141 -3.34 -0.91 9.18
CA ILE A 141 -2.32 -1.70 9.87
C ILE A 141 -1.88 -2.80 8.92
N TYR A 142 -0.63 -2.71 8.46
CA TYR A 142 0.02 -3.79 7.73
C TYR A 142 0.54 -4.84 8.72
N ARG A 143 0.06 -6.07 8.59
CA ARG A 143 0.58 -7.19 9.39
C ARG A 143 1.81 -7.78 8.70
N ILE A 144 2.94 -7.69 9.38
CA ILE A 144 4.19 -8.22 8.84
C ILE A 144 4.18 -9.74 9.03
N SER A 145 3.90 -10.50 7.97
CA SER A 145 4.05 -11.96 8.02
C SER A 145 5.55 -12.35 7.91
N PRO A 146 5.99 -13.44 8.55
CA PRO A 146 7.36 -13.95 8.41
C PRO A 146 7.74 -14.25 6.95
N ASP A 147 6.75 -14.64 6.15
CA ASP A 147 6.88 -15.03 4.74
C ASP A 147 6.69 -13.84 3.77
N SER A 148 6.39 -12.64 4.28
CA SER A 148 6.30 -11.44 3.45
C SER A 148 7.69 -11.10 2.92
N VAL A 149 7.87 -11.20 1.60
CA VAL A 149 9.13 -10.92 0.87
C VAL A 149 9.66 -9.50 1.10
N ALA A 150 8.85 -8.60 1.66
CA ALA A 150 9.26 -7.25 2.08
C ALA A 150 10.04 -7.20 3.43
N GLY A 151 10.15 -8.31 4.16
CA GLY A 151 10.73 -8.33 5.52
C GLY A 151 11.98 -9.19 5.71
N ALA A 152 12.34 -10.05 4.76
CA ALA A 152 13.48 -10.96 4.87
C ALA A 152 14.78 -10.36 4.31
N SER A 153 15.15 -9.16 4.76
CA SER A 153 16.56 -8.79 4.79
C SER A 153 17.09 -9.12 6.18
N ASP A 154 17.60 -10.34 6.30
CA ASP A 154 18.51 -10.85 7.33
C ASP A 154 19.04 -9.78 8.31
N ASP A 155 18.34 -9.62 9.44
CA ASP A 155 18.61 -8.65 10.51
C ASP A 155 19.79 -9.08 11.40
N ARG A 156 20.74 -9.85 10.85
CA ARG A 156 21.94 -10.33 11.56
C ARG A 156 23.20 -9.52 11.28
N THR A 157 23.19 -8.60 10.31
CA THR A 157 24.41 -7.87 9.89
C THR A 157 24.31 -6.34 9.86
N ARG A 158 23.13 -5.73 10.11
CA ARG A 158 23.04 -4.25 10.17
C ARG A 158 23.52 -3.71 11.52
N LYS A 159 24.72 -3.13 11.54
CA LYS A 159 25.17 -2.25 12.63
C LYS A 159 24.22 -1.05 12.72
N PHE A 160 23.22 -1.13 13.59
CA PHE A 160 22.31 -0.03 13.81
C PHE A 160 23.04 1.14 14.47
N ASN A 161 23.23 2.24 13.72
CA ASN A 161 23.67 3.50 14.29
C ASN A 161 22.67 3.97 15.35
N LEU A 162 23.16 4.58 16.44
CA LEU A 162 22.35 5.07 17.55
C LEU A 162 21.19 5.99 17.11
N ARG A 163 21.39 6.75 16.01
CA ARG A 163 20.35 7.57 15.37
C ARG A 163 19.21 6.73 14.76
N MET A 164 19.54 5.60 14.15
CA MET A 164 18.55 4.69 13.56
C MET A 164 17.75 3.95 14.64
N THR A 165 18.39 3.54 15.75
CA THR A 165 17.69 2.94 16.89
C THR A 165 16.76 3.93 17.58
N LEU A 166 17.20 5.18 17.79
CA LEU A 166 16.35 6.23 18.37
C LEU A 166 15.15 6.54 17.48
N GLY A 167 15.34 6.60 16.16
CA GLY A 167 14.27 6.75 15.18
C GLY A 167 13.27 5.58 15.24
N ALA A 168 13.76 4.35 15.32
CA ALA A 168 12.91 3.16 15.44
C ALA A 168 12.09 3.16 16.74
N VAL A 169 12.68 3.55 17.87
CA VAL A 169 11.95 3.68 19.15
C VAL A 169 10.91 4.80 19.07
N ARG A 170 11.23 5.95 18.45
CA ARG A 170 10.30 7.08 18.28
C ARG A 170 9.09 6.77 17.42
N ARG A 171 9.16 5.78 16.53
CA ARG A 171 8.02 5.34 15.71
C ARG A 171 7.15 4.31 16.42
N LYS A 172 7.65 3.67 17.48
CA LYS A 172 6.85 2.74 18.28
C LYS A 172 5.80 3.52 19.10
N ARG A 173 4.60 2.97 19.14
CA ARG A 173 3.46 3.46 19.91
C ARG A 173 2.84 2.31 20.67
N PHE A 174 2.29 2.61 21.84
CA PHE A 174 1.46 1.65 22.55
C PHE A 174 0.12 1.50 21.84
N ILE A 175 -0.37 0.26 21.79
CA ILE A 175 -1.71 -0.04 21.29
C ILE A 175 -2.71 0.41 22.36
N THR A 176 -3.31 1.58 22.13
CA THR A 176 -4.30 2.17 23.03
C THR A 176 -5.69 1.54 22.84
N PRO A 177 -6.61 1.64 23.82
CA PRO A 177 -7.98 1.19 23.64
C PRO A 177 -8.69 1.83 22.45
N LYS A 178 -8.36 3.10 22.14
CA LYS A 178 -8.86 3.79 20.94
C LYS A 178 -8.41 3.07 19.67
N LEU A 179 -7.11 2.80 19.54
CA LEU A 179 -6.55 2.10 18.39
C LEU A 179 -7.12 0.69 18.25
N ARG A 180 -7.34 -0.01 19.39
CA ARG A 180 -7.98 -1.34 19.38
C ARG A 180 -9.39 -1.29 18.81
N LYS A 181 -10.19 -0.31 19.24
CA LYS A 181 -11.55 -0.13 18.73
C LYS A 181 -11.55 0.24 17.26
N GLU A 182 -10.66 1.16 16.86
CA GLU A 182 -10.60 1.68 15.50
C GLU A 182 -10.29 0.60 14.46
N PHE A 183 -9.34 -0.28 14.75
CA PHE A 183 -8.86 -1.35 13.86
C PHE A 183 -9.34 -2.75 14.24
N MET A 184 -10.25 -2.86 15.20
CA MET A 184 -10.78 -4.12 15.72
C MET A 184 -9.68 -5.10 16.19
N LEU A 185 -8.68 -4.56 16.89
CA LEU A 185 -7.59 -5.36 17.47
C LEU A 185 -8.09 -6.10 18.73
N GLY A 186 -8.25 -7.41 18.61
CA GLY A 186 -8.51 -8.32 19.74
C GLY A 186 -7.39 -8.40 20.78
#